data_AF-A0A9N8F2H8-F1
#
_entry.id   AF-A0A9N8F2H8-F1
#
_cell.length_a   1.000
_cell.length_b   1.000
_cell.length_c   1.000
_cell.angle_alpha   90.00
_cell.angle_beta   90.00
_cell.angle_gamma   90.00
#
_symmetry.space_group_name_H-M   'P 1'
#
loop_
_entity.id
_entity.type
_entity.pdbx_description
1 polymer ?
#
loop_
_entity_poly.entity_id
_entity_poly.type
_entity_poly.pdbx_seq_one_letter_code
_entity_poly.pdbx_strand_id
1 'polypeptide(L)'
;MEEDPNAFGKEWQVQSTEPMLFHNINGAQHPETCEMPDEDERAATKKRRLGASAVTREDAEIACARVGEESYERCIFDVLATNDVGFAGAY
;
A
#
# COMPACT_ATOMS: atom_id res chain seq x y z
N MET A 1 -4.89 -13.98 -13.91
CA MET A 1 -4.40 -13.09 -12.85
C MET A 1 -3.17 -12.45 -13.44
N GLU A 2 -3.15 -11.12 -13.61
CA GLU A 2 -2.00 -10.43 -14.21
C GLU A 2 -0.72 -10.78 -13.43
N GLU A 3 0.34 -11.17 -14.13
CA GLU A 3 1.59 -11.60 -13.47
C GLU A 3 2.37 -10.43 -12.86
N ASP A 4 2.15 -9.20 -13.35
CA ASP A 4 2.71 -7.96 -12.80
C ASP A 4 1.60 -6.99 -12.35
N PRO A 5 1.26 -6.98 -11.05
CA PRO A 5 0.29 -6.05 -10.48
C PRO A 5 0.66 -4.58 -10.67
N ASN A 6 1.96 -4.23 -10.77
CA ASN A 6 2.38 -2.85 -10.96
C ASN A 6 2.14 -2.38 -12.40
N ALA A 7 2.40 -3.24 -13.40
CA ALA A 7 2.07 -2.94 -14.79
C ALA A 7 0.55 -2.72 -14.94
N PHE A 8 -0.26 -3.63 -14.39
CA PHE A 8 -1.71 -3.50 -14.41
C PHE A 8 -2.19 -2.22 -13.73
N GLY A 9 -1.64 -1.88 -12.56
CA GLY A 9 -2.00 -0.66 -11.84
C GLY A 9 -1.67 0.64 -12.58
N LYS A 10 -0.64 0.64 -13.45
CA LYS A 10 -0.29 1.80 -14.28
C LYS A 10 -1.35 2.08 -15.35
N GLU A 11 -2.08 1.07 -15.81
CA GLU A 11 -3.18 1.24 -16.76
C GLU A 11 -4.37 2.01 -16.16
N TRP A 12 -4.48 2.05 -14.83
CA TRP A 12 -5.56 2.74 -14.11
C TRP A 12 -5.31 4.24 -13.95
N GLN A 13 -4.21 4.77 -14.49
CA GLN A 13 -3.95 6.21 -14.48
C GLN A 13 -5.01 6.95 -15.33
N VAL A 14 -5.51 8.07 -14.82
CA VAL A 14 -6.46 8.94 -15.53
C VAL A 14 -5.88 9.35 -16.88
N GLN A 15 -6.62 9.08 -17.96
CA GLN A 15 -6.17 9.31 -19.32
C GLN A 15 -6.48 10.73 -19.79
N SER A 16 -5.59 11.30 -20.60
CA SER A 16 -5.78 12.64 -21.17
C SER A 16 -6.99 12.75 -22.12
N THR A 17 -7.52 11.61 -22.58
CA THR A 17 -8.72 11.54 -23.43
C THR A 17 -10.02 11.45 -22.64
N GLU A 18 -9.95 11.29 -21.32
CA GLU A 18 -11.12 11.19 -20.44
C GLU A 18 -11.57 12.59 -19.95
N PRO A 19 -12.86 12.77 -19.62
CA PRO A 19 -13.33 14.03 -19.06
C PRO A 19 -12.70 14.27 -17.68
N MET A 20 -12.20 15.50 -17.46
CA MET A 20 -11.60 15.89 -16.18
C MET A 20 -12.69 16.00 -15.09
N LEU A 21 -12.72 15.03 -14.17
CA LEU A 21 -13.65 15.03 -13.03
C LEU A 21 -13.07 15.69 -11.76
N PHE A 22 -11.77 15.98 -11.75
CA PHE A 22 -11.09 16.57 -10.60
C PHE A 22 -11.05 18.10 -10.69
N HIS A 23 -11.15 18.77 -9.54
CA HIS A 23 -11.08 20.23 -9.45
C HIS A 23 -9.68 20.78 -9.80
N ASN A 24 -8.64 19.98 -9.59
CA ASN A 24 -7.25 20.33 -9.85
C ASN A 24 -6.45 19.08 -10.21
N ILE A 25 -5.43 19.26 -11.04
CA ILE A 25 -4.46 18.21 -11.38
C ILE A 25 -3.32 18.29 -10.35
N ASN A 26 -2.99 17.16 -9.72
CA ASN A 26 -1.88 17.06 -8.78
C ASN A 26 -1.15 15.72 -9.01
N GLY A 27 0.17 15.77 -9.16
CA GLY A 27 0.99 14.61 -9.49
C GLY A 27 0.96 14.22 -10.97
N ALA A 28 1.62 13.10 -11.29
CA ALA A 28 1.74 12.58 -12.64
C ALA A 28 0.39 12.05 -13.17
N GLN A 29 -0.03 12.52 -14.33
CA GLN A 29 -1.17 12.00 -15.11
C GLN A 29 -0.73 11.73 -16.55
N HIS A 30 -1.45 10.86 -17.27
CA HIS A 30 -1.11 10.52 -18.65
C HIS A 30 -0.91 11.81 -19.48
N PRO A 31 0.18 11.93 -20.26
CA PRO A 31 1.14 10.89 -20.64
C PRO A 31 2.32 10.67 -19.67
N GLU A 32 2.43 11.45 -18.60
CA GLU A 32 3.48 11.26 -17.60
C GLU A 32 3.20 10.01 -16.76
N THR A 33 4.16 9.09 -16.66
CA THR A 33 3.97 7.82 -15.94
C THR A 33 4.17 7.99 -14.44
N CYS A 34 3.36 7.30 -13.62
CA CYS A 34 3.58 7.21 -12.18
C CYS A 34 4.88 6.41 -11.89
N GLU A 35 5.86 7.06 -11.27
CA GLU A 35 7.09 6.43 -10.79
C GLU A 35 6.81 5.70 -9.47
N MET A 36 6.96 4.38 -9.48
CA MET A 36 6.84 3.57 -8.27
C MET A 36 8.12 3.72 -7.45
N PRO A 37 8.03 3.91 -6.12
CA PRO A 37 9.22 4.01 -5.28
C PRO A 37 9.99 2.69 -5.31
N ASP A 38 11.32 2.79 -5.42
CA ASP A 38 12.23 1.65 -5.38
C ASP A 38 12.23 0.98 -3.99
N GLU A 39 12.65 -0.28 -3.91
CA GLU A 39 12.65 -1.03 -2.65
C GLU A 39 13.45 -0.33 -1.54
N ASP A 40 14.58 0.27 -1.89
CA ASP A 40 15.43 1.03 -0.99
C ASP A 40 14.73 2.29 -0.47
N GLU A 41 13.97 2.98 -1.33
CA GLU A 41 13.19 4.16 -0.95
C GLU A 41 11.98 3.79 -0.09
N ARG A 42 11.33 2.66 -0.37
CA ARG A 42 10.25 2.11 0.47
C ARG A 42 10.77 1.78 1.87
N ALA A 43 11.93 1.12 1.95
CA ALA A 43 12.58 0.81 3.22
C ALA A 43 13.02 2.09 3.95
N ALA A 44 13.53 3.09 3.24
CA ALA A 44 13.93 4.38 3.82
C ALA A 44 12.72 5.21 4.30
N THR A 45 11.60 5.19 3.58
CA THR A 45 10.36 5.90 3.97
C THR A 45 9.72 5.27 5.19
N LYS A 46 9.74 3.93 5.28
CA LYS A 46 9.35 3.18 6.49
C LYS A 46 10.21 3.58 7.70
N LYS A 47 11.49 3.89 7.48
CA LYS A 47 12.41 4.40 8.52
C LYS A 47 12.21 5.88 8.84
N ARG A 48 11.83 6.74 7.87
CA ARG A 48 11.68 8.20 8.04
C ARG A 48 10.40 8.65 8.74
N ARG A 49 9.39 7.79 8.92
CA ARG A 49 8.30 8.02 9.89
C ARG A 49 8.81 7.72 11.32
N LEU A 50 9.85 8.45 11.72
CA LEU A 50 10.67 8.32 12.93
C LEU A 50 9.92 8.59 14.25
N GLY A 51 8.81 7.91 14.48
CA GLY A 51 8.47 7.37 15.80
C GLY A 51 8.35 5.88 15.55
N ALA A 52 9.35 5.10 15.95
CA ALA A 52 9.55 3.69 15.59
C ALA A 52 8.25 2.93 15.39
N SER A 53 8.15 2.10 14.32
CA SER A 53 7.05 1.14 14.22
C SER A 53 7.02 0.35 15.54
N ALA A 54 6.03 0.65 16.37
CA ALA A 54 5.87 0.04 17.68
C ALA A 54 5.36 -1.39 17.52
N VAL A 55 4.70 -1.65 16.40
CA VAL A 55 4.14 -2.96 16.06
C VAL A 55 5.22 -3.76 15.36
N THR A 56 5.65 -4.84 16.01
CA THR A 56 6.56 -5.83 15.43
C THR A 56 5.80 -6.79 14.51
N ARG A 57 6.52 -7.59 13.72
CA ARG A 57 5.85 -8.63 12.91
C ARG A 57 5.18 -9.65 13.82
N GLU A 58 5.80 -9.98 14.94
CA GLU A 58 5.27 -10.90 15.95
C GLU A 58 3.96 -10.37 16.54
N ASP A 59 3.87 -9.07 16.85
CA ASP A 59 2.62 -8.45 17.32
C ASP A 59 1.51 -8.55 16.27
N ALA A 60 1.86 -8.36 14.98
CA ALA A 60 0.92 -8.46 13.87
C ALA A 60 0.43 -9.90 13.66
N GLU A 61 1.32 -10.89 13.73
CA GLU A 61 0.98 -12.32 13.65
C GLU A 61 0.02 -12.72 14.79
N ILE A 62 0.28 -12.25 16.02
CA ILE A 62 -0.61 -12.48 17.16
C ILE A 62 -1.98 -11.82 16.93
N ALA A 63 -2.02 -10.56 16.47
CA ALA A 63 -3.26 -9.85 16.20
C ALA A 63 -4.09 -10.52 15.10
N CYS A 64 -3.43 -11.05 14.07
CA CYS A 64 -4.06 -11.68 12.91
C CYS A 64 -4.33 -13.19 13.10
N ALA A 65 -4.02 -13.79 14.25
CA ALA A 65 -4.12 -15.24 14.46
C ALA A 65 -5.52 -15.85 14.22
N ARG A 66 -6.57 -15.04 14.30
CA ARG A 66 -7.96 -15.46 14.02
C ARG A 66 -8.38 -15.37 12.55
N VAL A 67 -7.57 -14.71 11.72
CA VAL A 67 -7.88 -14.46 10.31
C VAL A 67 -7.61 -15.73 9.51
N GLY A 68 -8.53 -16.07 8.61
CA GLY A 68 -8.37 -17.24 7.74
C GLY A 68 -7.15 -17.14 6.83
N GLU A 69 -6.62 -18.29 6.41
CA GLU A 69 -5.36 -18.43 5.64
C GLU A 69 -5.30 -17.51 4.41
N GLU A 70 -6.42 -17.34 3.69
CA GLU A 70 -6.49 -16.49 2.50
C GLU A 70 -6.17 -15.01 2.77
N SER A 71 -6.51 -14.52 3.97
CA SER A 71 -6.38 -13.10 4.34
C SER A 71 -5.31 -12.85 5.41
N TYR A 72 -4.69 -13.89 5.93
CA TYR A 72 -3.73 -13.80 7.04
C TYR A 72 -2.55 -12.88 6.73
N GLU A 73 -1.86 -13.08 5.61
CA GLU A 73 -0.72 -12.24 5.22
C GLU A 73 -1.15 -10.81 4.86
N ARG A 74 -2.37 -10.61 4.34
CA ARG A 74 -2.92 -9.26 4.08
C ARG A 74 -3.17 -8.52 5.40
N CYS A 75 -3.71 -9.22 6.39
CA CYS A 75 -3.90 -8.66 7.74
C CYS A 75 -2.55 -8.24 8.35
N ILE A 76 -1.52 -9.09 8.28
CA ILE A 76 -0.19 -8.75 8.81
C ILE A 76 0.37 -7.53 8.09
N PHE A 77 0.28 -7.51 6.76
CA PHE A 77 0.74 -6.38 5.96
C PHE A 77 0.05 -5.08 6.39
N ASP A 78 -1.28 -5.07 6.52
CA ASP A 78 -2.03 -3.88 6.88
C ASP A 78 -1.72 -3.40 8.30
N VAL A 79 -1.62 -4.31 9.27
CA VAL A 79 -1.23 -3.98 10.65
C VAL A 79 0.16 -3.32 10.68
N LEU A 80 1.12 -3.85 9.93
CA LEU A 80 2.47 -3.28 9.85
C LEU A 80 2.54 -1.98 9.04
N ALA A 81 1.74 -1.84 7.99
CA ALA A 81 1.70 -0.65 7.14
C ALA A 81 1.02 0.53 7.84
N THR A 82 0.00 0.24 8.64
CA THR A 82 -0.70 1.21 9.49
C THR A 82 0.01 1.46 10.81
N ASN A 83 0.86 0.52 11.24
CA ASN A 83 1.49 0.48 12.55
C ASN A 83 0.45 0.47 13.69
N ASP A 84 -0.64 -0.30 13.51
CA ASP A 84 -1.76 -0.42 14.44
C ASP A 84 -2.28 -1.87 14.50
N VAL A 85 -2.07 -2.54 15.65
CA VAL A 85 -2.57 -3.91 15.89
C VAL A 85 -4.10 -4.01 15.85
N GLY A 86 -4.81 -2.92 16.15
CA GLY A 86 -6.26 -2.86 16.11
C GLY A 86 -6.83 -3.02 14.70
N PHE A 87 -6.01 -2.79 13.67
CA PHE A 87 -6.43 -2.95 12.28
C PHE A 87 -6.81 -4.39 11.93
N ALA A 88 -6.30 -5.38 12.66
CA ALA A 88 -6.74 -6.78 12.54
C ALA A 88 -8.25 -6.96 12.81
N GLY A 89 -8.92 -5.98 13.43
CA GLY A 89 -10.38 -5.94 13.58
C GLY A 89 -11.17 -5.78 12.28
N ALA A 90 -10.53 -5.34 11.18
CA ALA A 90 -11.17 -5.17 9.87
C ALA A 90 -11.31 -6.48 9.08
N TYR A 91 -10.67 -7.56 9.55
CA TYR A 91 -10.66 -8.91 9.00
C TYR A 91 -11.58 -9.85 9.79
#